data_AF-A0A1Y3Y7X2-F1
#
_entry.id   AF-A0A1Y3Y7X2-F1
#
_cell.length_a   1.000
_cell.length_b   1.000
_cell.length_c   1.000
_cell.angle_alpha   90.00
_cell.angle_beta   90.00
_cell.angle_gamma   90.00
#
_symmetry.space_group_name_H-M   'P 1'
#
loop_
_entity.id
_entity.type
_entity.pdbx_description
1 polymer ?
#
loop_
_entity_poly.entity_id
_entity_poly.type
_entity_poly.pdbx_seq_one_letter_code
_entity_poly.pdbx_strand_id
1 'polypeptide(L)'
;MARVSTKENKNIYHKTREALHLTREAASELLESIAPERIERIENERCYPHPDEVLIMARQYKQPNLCNYYCANQCPIGQQYVPEVKVKELSQIVLEMLASLNSMNKRKDRLIEITADGMISDDELTDFIFIQQELERISITVETLQLWAEQMLATGAIDAQQYHMCKERLDKSKN
;
A
#
# COMPACT_ATOMS: atom_id res chain seq x y z
N MET A 1 -28.43 21.24 2.55
CA MET A 1 -27.87 20.19 1.68
C MET A 1 -26.41 20.52 1.41
N ALA A 2 -25.48 19.66 1.78
CA ALA A 2 -24.06 19.88 1.54
C ALA A 2 -23.78 19.92 0.04
N ARG A 3 -23.09 20.97 -0.43
CA ARG A 3 -22.70 21.11 -1.84
C ARG A 3 -21.67 20.03 -2.18
N VAL A 4 -22.03 19.11 -3.06
CA VAL A 4 -21.09 18.16 -3.67
C VAL A 4 -20.16 18.94 -4.59
N SER A 5 -18.84 18.72 -4.48
CA SER A 5 -17.85 19.45 -5.26
C SER A 5 -17.90 19.02 -6.74
N THR A 6 -17.86 19.96 -7.67
CA THR A 6 -17.83 19.72 -9.12
C THR A 6 -16.41 19.68 -9.71
N LYS A 7 -15.37 19.68 -8.87
CA LYS A 7 -13.96 19.66 -9.33
C LYS A 7 -13.65 18.35 -10.06
N GLU A 8 -13.13 18.40 -11.28
CA GLU A 8 -12.77 17.21 -12.07
C GLU A 8 -11.52 16.49 -11.51
N ASN A 9 -10.51 17.25 -11.07
CA ASN A 9 -9.25 16.72 -10.53
C ASN A 9 -9.29 16.68 -8.99
N LYS A 10 -9.99 15.69 -8.43
CA LYS A 10 -10.02 15.40 -6.99
C LYS A 10 -8.87 14.46 -6.61
N ASN A 11 -8.13 14.80 -5.56
CA ASN A 11 -7.11 13.91 -5.00
C ASN A 11 -7.74 12.74 -4.23
N ILE A 12 -6.91 11.79 -3.82
CA ILE A 12 -7.38 10.55 -3.18
C ILE A 12 -8.16 10.82 -1.88
N TYR A 13 -7.72 11.79 -1.06
CA TYR A 13 -8.38 12.13 0.20
C TYR A 13 -9.80 12.65 -0.02
N HIS A 14 -9.97 13.52 -1.02
CA HIS A 14 -11.28 14.05 -1.40
C HIS A 14 -12.19 12.94 -1.93
N LYS A 15 -11.70 12.11 -2.86
CA LYS A 15 -12.46 10.98 -3.42
C LYS A 15 -12.90 10.02 -2.32
N THR A 16 -12.02 9.71 -1.38
CA THR A 16 -12.33 8.85 -0.25
C THR A 16 -13.43 9.42 0.64
N ARG A 17 -13.34 10.70 1.03
CA ARG A 17 -14.38 11.34 1.85
C ARG A 17 -15.76 11.31 1.15
N GLU A 18 -15.79 11.63 -0.15
CA GLU A 18 -17.04 11.63 -0.92
C GLU A 18 -17.61 10.23 -1.13
N ALA A 19 -16.75 9.22 -1.33
CA ALA A 19 -17.17 7.82 -1.42
C ALA A 19 -17.83 7.33 -0.12
N LEU A 20 -17.47 7.92 1.02
CA LEU A 20 -18.11 7.71 2.32
C LEU A 20 -19.33 8.61 2.56
N HIS A 21 -19.70 9.45 1.60
CA HIS A 21 -20.80 10.42 1.69
C HIS A 21 -20.67 11.41 2.86
N LEU A 22 -19.44 11.70 3.29
CA LEU A 22 -19.19 12.63 4.40
C LEU A 22 -19.04 14.07 3.88
N THR A 23 -19.60 15.03 4.62
CA THR A 23 -19.22 16.46 4.47
C THR A 23 -17.87 16.71 5.15
N ARG A 24 -17.26 17.89 4.99
CA ARG A 24 -15.99 18.18 5.69
C ARG A 24 -16.20 18.29 7.20
N GLU A 25 -17.36 18.77 7.61
CA GLU A 25 -17.78 18.87 9.01
C GLU A 25 -17.94 17.47 9.61
N ALA A 26 -18.73 16.60 8.96
CA ALA A 26 -18.90 15.21 9.40
C ALA A 26 -17.58 14.42 9.36
N ALA A 27 -16.73 14.68 8.38
CA ALA A 27 -15.40 14.11 8.31
C ALA A 27 -14.51 14.59 9.46
N SER A 28 -14.55 15.88 9.81
CA SER A 28 -13.79 16.42 10.93
C SER A 28 -14.24 15.82 12.27
N GLU A 29 -15.55 15.66 12.46
CA GLU A 29 -16.10 14.96 13.63
C GLU A 29 -15.61 13.51 13.71
N LEU A 30 -15.61 12.78 12.59
CA LEU A 30 -15.12 11.40 12.52
C LEU A 30 -13.60 11.28 12.75
N LEU A 31 -12.83 12.26 12.26
CA LEU A 31 -11.37 12.28 12.37
C LEU A 31 -10.89 12.82 13.72
N GLU A 32 -11.76 13.52 14.46
CA GLU A 32 -11.62 14.18 15.76
C GLU A 32 -10.56 15.29 15.83
N SER A 33 -9.38 15.06 15.23
CA SER A 33 -8.17 15.88 15.33
C SER A 33 -7.92 16.79 14.12
N ILE A 34 -8.67 16.59 13.03
CA ILE A 34 -8.44 17.29 11.77
C ILE A 34 -9.63 18.22 11.49
N ALA A 35 -9.40 19.53 11.56
CA ALA A 35 -10.43 20.54 11.35
C ALA A 35 -10.95 20.56 9.88
N PRO A 36 -12.20 20.99 9.62
CA PRO A 36 -12.76 21.02 8.26
C PRO A 36 -11.93 21.84 7.28
N GLU A 37 -11.35 22.96 7.73
CA GLU A 37 -10.49 23.83 6.91
C GLU A 37 -9.18 23.13 6.55
N ARG A 38 -8.64 22.30 7.47
CA ARG A 38 -7.44 21.51 7.22
C ARG A 38 -7.72 20.43 6.17
N ILE A 39 -8.86 19.74 6.28
CA ILE A 39 -9.33 18.77 5.27
C ILE A 39 -9.46 19.46 3.91
N GLU A 40 -10.12 20.62 3.84
CA GLU A 40 -10.26 21.36 2.58
C GLU A 40 -8.90 21.68 1.94
N ARG A 41 -7.93 22.16 2.73
CA ARG A 41 -6.60 22.49 2.21
C ARG A 41 -5.86 21.28 1.66
N ILE A 42 -5.95 20.13 2.34
CA ILE A 42 -5.39 18.85 1.87
C ILE A 42 -6.07 18.43 0.57
N GLU A 43 -7.40 18.42 0.52
CA GLU A 43 -8.20 18.01 -0.66
C GLU A 43 -7.98 18.89 -1.89
N ASN A 44 -7.65 20.16 -1.67
CA ASN A 44 -7.35 21.12 -2.72
C ASN A 44 -5.87 21.21 -3.05
N GLU A 45 -5.04 20.32 -2.47
CA GLU A 45 -3.59 20.25 -2.72
C GLU A 45 -2.87 21.57 -2.38
N ARG A 46 -3.46 22.38 -1.49
CA ARG A 46 -2.84 23.61 -0.97
C ARG A 46 -1.78 23.30 0.08
N CYS A 47 -1.79 22.10 0.64
CA CYS A 47 -0.76 21.57 1.51
C CYS A 47 -0.74 20.04 1.46
N TYR A 48 0.42 19.45 1.70
CA TYR A 48 0.51 18.02 1.98
C TYR A 48 -0.04 17.72 3.38
N PRO A 49 -0.73 16.57 3.54
CA PRO A 49 -1.09 16.09 4.87
C PRO A 49 0.16 15.69 5.64
N HIS A 50 0.10 15.80 6.96
CA HIS A 50 1.13 15.25 7.83
C HIS A 50 0.94 13.71 7.96
N PRO A 51 2.02 12.94 8.21
CA PRO A 51 1.92 11.48 8.30
C PRO A 51 0.89 10.99 9.33
N ASP A 52 0.80 11.65 10.48
CA ASP A 52 -0.19 11.38 11.53
C ASP A 52 -1.62 11.63 11.05
N GLU A 53 -1.86 12.72 10.31
CA GLU A 53 -3.16 12.99 9.69
C GLU A 53 -3.56 11.88 8.71
N VAL A 54 -2.61 11.38 7.90
CA VAL A 54 -2.87 10.26 6.98
C VAL A 54 -3.20 8.97 7.73
N LEU A 55 -2.49 8.67 8.82
CA LEU A 55 -2.79 7.50 9.65
C LEU A 55 -4.21 7.56 10.23
N ILE A 56 -4.63 8.73 10.70
CA ILE A 56 -5.98 8.95 11.24
C ILE A 56 -7.02 8.80 10.13
N MET A 57 -6.81 9.43 8.97
CA MET A 57 -7.68 9.27 7.81
C MET A 57 -7.80 7.81 7.38
N ALA A 58 -6.68 7.11 7.23
CA ALA A 58 -6.67 5.70 6.82
C ALA A 58 -7.44 4.81 7.80
N ARG A 59 -7.25 5.02 9.11
CA ARG A 59 -7.92 4.26 10.16
C ARG A 59 -9.42 4.55 10.20
N GLN A 60 -9.80 5.82 10.34
CA GLN A 60 -11.20 6.21 10.56
C GLN A 60 -12.05 6.03 9.30
N TYR A 61 -11.48 6.25 8.11
CA TYR A 61 -12.15 5.98 6.85
C TYR A 61 -12.12 4.50 6.45
N LYS A 62 -11.38 3.66 7.17
CA LYS A 62 -11.16 2.24 6.82
C LYS A 62 -10.57 2.08 5.41
N GLN A 63 -9.61 2.95 5.09
CA GLN A 63 -8.92 3.01 3.80
C GLN A 63 -7.40 2.97 4.00
N PRO A 64 -6.80 1.81 4.33
CA PRO A 64 -5.35 1.66 4.49
C PRO A 64 -4.54 2.09 3.25
N ASN A 65 -5.13 2.02 2.05
CA ASN A 65 -4.49 2.50 0.81
C ASN A 65 -4.05 3.97 0.85
N LEU A 66 -4.67 4.80 1.70
CA LEU A 66 -4.25 6.19 1.90
C LEU A 66 -2.80 6.30 2.40
N CYS A 67 -2.36 5.35 3.23
CA CYS A 67 -0.98 5.29 3.72
C CYS A 67 0.00 4.95 2.59
N ASN A 68 -0.30 3.92 1.79
CA ASN A 68 0.56 3.55 0.66
C ASN A 68 0.64 4.70 -0.36
N TYR A 69 -0.48 5.34 -0.70
CA TYR A 69 -0.47 6.50 -1.59
C TYR A 69 0.40 7.63 -1.06
N TYR A 70 0.27 7.98 0.23
CA TYR A 70 1.12 9.01 0.84
C TYR A 70 2.60 8.65 0.76
N CYS A 71 2.95 7.42 1.12
CA CYS A 71 4.35 6.97 1.11
C CYS A 71 4.92 6.96 -0.32
N ALA A 72 4.21 6.38 -1.28
CA ALA A 72 4.70 6.24 -2.65
C ALA A 72 4.72 7.56 -3.43
N ASN A 73 3.83 8.51 -3.12
CA ASN A 73 3.64 9.71 -3.95
C ASN A 73 3.92 11.05 -3.25
N GLN A 74 3.98 11.11 -1.92
CA GLN A 74 4.06 12.40 -1.19
C GLN A 74 5.22 12.46 -0.19
N CYS A 75 5.58 11.33 0.42
CA CYS A 75 6.72 11.23 1.31
C CYS A 75 8.02 11.26 0.50
N PRO A 76 8.95 12.20 0.72
CA PRO A 76 10.21 12.28 -0.04
C PRO A 76 11.09 11.03 0.07
N ILE A 77 11.06 10.38 1.25
CA ILE A 77 11.75 9.11 1.48
C ILE A 77 10.98 7.98 0.77
N GLY A 78 9.66 7.93 0.97
CA GLY A 78 8.83 6.86 0.44
C GLY A 78 8.81 6.82 -1.10
N GLN A 79 8.82 7.97 -1.77
CA GLN A 79 8.91 8.05 -3.24
C GLN A 79 10.12 7.33 -3.84
N GLN A 80 11.20 7.15 -3.06
CA GLN A 80 12.41 6.48 -3.52
C GLN A 80 12.39 4.96 -3.28
N TYR A 81 11.59 4.49 -2.33
CA TYR A 81 11.72 3.12 -1.80
C TYR A 81 10.41 2.35 -1.68
N VAL A 82 9.27 3.03 -1.73
CA VAL A 82 7.94 2.44 -1.52
C VAL A 82 7.20 2.46 -2.85
N PRO A 83 6.88 1.30 -3.43
CA PRO A 83 6.09 1.24 -4.65
C PRO A 83 4.64 1.64 -4.36
N GLU A 84 4.01 2.29 -5.34
CA GLU A 84 2.56 2.50 -5.29
C GLU A 84 1.85 1.18 -5.60
N VAL A 85 1.00 0.77 -4.67
CA VAL A 85 0.25 -0.47 -4.74
C VAL A 85 -1.22 -0.15 -4.97
N LYS A 86 -1.85 -0.90 -5.88
CA LYS A 86 -3.27 -0.77 -6.19
C LYS A 86 -4.07 -1.89 -5.54
N VAL A 87 -5.30 -1.57 -5.16
CA VAL A 87 -6.27 -2.59 -4.72
C VAL A 87 -6.52 -3.56 -5.86
N LYS A 88 -6.34 -4.85 -5.59
CA LYS A 88 -6.59 -5.96 -6.52
C LYS A 88 -7.40 -7.02 -5.81
N GLU A 89 -8.07 -7.85 -6.61
CA GLU A 89 -8.70 -9.07 -6.11
C GLU A 89 -7.64 -10.08 -5.66
N LEU A 90 -7.94 -10.86 -4.62
CA LEU A 90 -7.00 -11.83 -4.05
C LEU A 90 -6.47 -12.82 -5.10
N SER A 91 -7.34 -13.29 -5.99
CA SER A 91 -6.96 -14.22 -7.07
C SER A 91 -5.93 -13.62 -8.01
N GLN A 92 -6.07 -12.34 -8.37
CA GLN A 92 -5.12 -11.64 -9.22
C GLN A 92 -3.76 -11.51 -8.53
N ILE A 93 -3.74 -11.12 -7.25
CA ILE A 93 -2.50 -11.01 -6.45
C ILE A 93 -1.76 -12.35 -6.44
N VAL A 94 -2.48 -13.43 -6.16
CA VAL A 94 -1.90 -14.79 -6.09
C VAL A 94 -1.38 -15.24 -7.46
N LEU A 95 -2.12 -14.99 -8.54
CA LEU A 95 -1.68 -15.36 -9.90
C LEU A 95 -0.42 -14.60 -10.32
N GLU A 96 -0.35 -13.28 -10.05
CA GLU A 96 0.84 -12.47 -10.34
C GLU A 96 2.05 -12.93 -9.50
N MET A 97 1.83 -13.26 -8.23
CA MET A 97 2.88 -13.79 -7.35
C MET A 97 3.39 -15.14 -7.86
N LEU A 98 2.50 -16.07 -8.22
CA LEU A 98 2.87 -17.38 -8.78
C LEU A 98 3.61 -17.25 -10.11
N ALA A 99 3.19 -16.33 -10.98
CA ALA A 99 3.89 -16.06 -12.23
C ALA A 99 5.33 -15.59 -11.98
N SER A 100 5.52 -14.65 -11.05
CA SER A 100 6.84 -14.10 -10.70
C SER A 100 7.72 -15.14 -10.01
N LEU A 101 7.17 -15.95 -9.09
CA LEU A 101 7.88 -17.07 -8.46
C LEU A 101 8.32 -18.12 -9.48
N ASN A 102 7.47 -18.46 -10.45
CA ASN A 102 7.81 -19.39 -11.52
C ASN A 102 8.91 -18.84 -12.44
N SER A 103 8.87 -17.55 -12.74
CA SER A 103 9.90 -16.84 -13.50
C SER A 103 11.25 -16.89 -12.77
N MET A 104 11.26 -16.59 -11.47
CA MET A 104 12.43 -16.67 -10.61
C MET A 104 12.98 -18.09 -10.49
N ASN A 105 12.10 -19.09 -10.32
CA ASN A 105 12.54 -20.48 -10.19
C ASN A 105 13.32 -20.97 -11.42
N LYS A 106 12.95 -20.51 -12.62
CA LYS A 106 13.68 -20.82 -13.87
C LYS A 106 15.07 -20.18 -13.93
N ARG A 107 15.33 -19.14 -13.12
CA ARG A 107 16.59 -18.37 -13.12
C ARG A 107 17.40 -18.54 -11.84
N LYS A 108 16.95 -19.42 -10.93
CA LYS A 108 17.62 -19.67 -9.66
C LYS A 108 19.08 -20.05 -9.84
N ASP A 109 19.36 -20.96 -10.78
CA ASP A 109 20.72 -21.45 -11.01
C ASP A 109 21.61 -20.34 -11.61
N ARG A 110 21.06 -19.53 -12.52
CA ARG A 110 21.76 -18.36 -13.06
C ARG A 110 22.08 -17.31 -11.99
N LEU A 111 21.18 -17.08 -11.03
CA LEU A 111 21.46 -16.20 -9.89
C LEU A 111 22.61 -16.73 -9.04
N ILE A 112 22.67 -18.06 -8.81
CA ILE A 112 23.78 -18.69 -8.08
C ILE A 112 25.10 -18.48 -8.82
N GLU A 113 25.12 -18.68 -10.14
CA GLU A 113 26.32 -18.46 -10.97
C GLU A 113 26.81 -17.02 -10.87
N ILE A 114 25.92 -16.04 -11.11
CA ILE A 114 26.24 -14.59 -11.10
C ILE A 114 26.74 -14.12 -9.73
N THR A 115 26.29 -14.77 -8.64
CA THR A 115 26.64 -14.35 -7.27
C THR A 115 27.80 -15.14 -6.67
N ALA A 116 28.37 -16.10 -7.40
CA ALA A 116 29.31 -17.09 -6.85
C ALA A 116 30.62 -16.48 -6.35
N ASP A 117 31.13 -15.44 -7.02
CA ASP A 117 32.37 -14.75 -6.67
C ASP A 117 32.15 -13.41 -5.96
N GLY A 118 30.88 -13.01 -5.79
CA GLY A 118 30.46 -11.77 -5.14
C GLY A 118 30.60 -10.51 -6.00
N MET A 119 30.91 -10.61 -7.30
CA MET A 119 31.04 -9.47 -8.21
C MET A 119 30.20 -9.68 -9.47
N ILE A 120 29.36 -8.71 -9.81
CA ILE A 120 28.57 -8.76 -11.06
C ILE A 120 29.45 -8.26 -12.21
N SER A 121 29.78 -9.12 -13.17
CA SER A 121 30.53 -8.73 -14.36
C SER A 121 29.63 -8.02 -15.41
N ASP A 122 30.26 -7.36 -16.39
CA ASP A 122 29.53 -6.66 -17.46
C ASP A 122 28.65 -7.61 -18.31
N ASP A 123 29.08 -8.86 -18.53
CA ASP A 123 28.32 -9.87 -19.26
C ASP A 123 27.20 -10.51 -18.42
N GLU A 124 27.25 -10.39 -17.10
CA GLU A 124 26.21 -10.85 -16.17
C GLU A 124 25.16 -9.78 -15.85
N LEU A 125 25.51 -8.51 -16.05
CA LEU A 125 24.70 -7.36 -15.64
C LEU A 125 23.26 -7.41 -16.18
N THR A 126 23.09 -7.84 -17.43
CA THR A 126 21.74 -7.93 -18.05
C THR A 126 20.89 -8.99 -17.37
N ASP A 127 21.46 -10.16 -17.10
CA ASP A 127 20.76 -11.24 -16.39
C ASP A 127 20.46 -10.84 -14.94
N PHE A 128 21.41 -10.18 -14.28
CA PHE A 128 21.25 -9.69 -12.92
C PHE A 128 20.11 -8.67 -12.81
N ILE A 129 20.05 -7.67 -13.69
CA ILE A 129 18.95 -6.67 -13.73
C ILE A 129 17.61 -7.37 -13.95
N PHE A 130 17.55 -8.34 -14.87
CA PHE A 130 16.31 -9.08 -15.10
C PHE A 130 15.87 -9.84 -13.82
N ILE A 131 16.80 -10.53 -13.16
CA ILE A 131 16.51 -11.28 -11.93
C ILE A 131 16.07 -10.33 -10.81
N GLN A 132 16.72 -9.18 -10.67
CA GLN A 132 16.33 -8.13 -9.72
C GLN A 132 14.89 -7.67 -9.96
N GLN A 133 14.50 -7.43 -11.22
CA GLN A 133 13.14 -7.01 -11.55
C GLN A 133 12.09 -8.07 -11.19
N GLU A 134 12.39 -9.36 -11.37
CA GLU A 134 11.48 -10.44 -10.97
C GLU A 134 11.35 -10.54 -9.44
N LEU A 135 12.45 -10.33 -8.69
CA LEU A 135 12.42 -10.23 -7.23
C LEU A 135 11.60 -9.03 -6.75
N GLU A 136 11.74 -7.87 -7.40
CA GLU A 136 10.96 -6.66 -7.11
C GLU A 136 9.46 -6.89 -7.33
N ARG A 137 9.09 -7.57 -8.43
CA ARG A 137 7.69 -7.97 -8.67
C ARG A 137 7.15 -8.86 -7.56
N ILE A 138 7.95 -9.81 -7.07
CA ILE A 138 7.56 -10.63 -5.92
C ILE A 138 7.31 -9.73 -4.69
N SER A 139 8.22 -8.80 -4.38
CA SER A 139 8.04 -7.84 -3.27
C SER A 139 6.73 -7.07 -3.38
N ILE A 140 6.45 -6.49 -4.56
CA ILE A 140 5.21 -5.75 -4.83
C ILE A 140 3.98 -6.64 -4.60
N THR A 141 3.99 -7.90 -5.08
CA THR A 141 2.84 -8.80 -4.86
C THR A 141 2.64 -9.17 -3.39
N VAL A 142 3.71 -9.27 -2.61
CA VAL A 142 3.65 -9.48 -1.16
C VAL A 142 3.07 -8.26 -0.45
N GLU A 143 3.55 -7.06 -0.78
CA GLU A 143 3.01 -5.80 -0.24
C GLU A 143 1.54 -5.61 -0.62
N THR A 144 1.15 -5.98 -1.84
CA THR A 144 -0.25 -5.96 -2.29
C THR A 144 -1.11 -6.92 -1.47
N LEU A 145 -0.60 -8.11 -1.17
CA LEU A 145 -1.31 -9.07 -0.32
C LEU A 145 -1.48 -8.56 1.11
N GLN A 146 -0.46 -7.91 1.67
CA GLN A 146 -0.53 -7.30 3.01
C GLN A 146 -1.59 -6.20 3.05
N LEU A 147 -1.57 -5.29 2.07
CA LEU A 147 -2.55 -4.22 1.95
C LEU A 147 -3.98 -4.76 1.76
N TRP A 148 -4.14 -5.82 0.97
CA TRP A 148 -5.43 -6.51 0.82
C TRP A 148 -5.92 -7.06 2.17
N ALA A 149 -5.05 -7.71 2.95
CA ALA A 149 -5.41 -8.24 4.27
C ALA A 149 -5.81 -7.12 5.24
N GLU A 150 -5.07 -6.01 5.27
CA GLU A 150 -5.42 -4.81 6.05
C GLU A 150 -6.79 -4.24 5.67
N GLN A 151 -7.10 -4.17 4.36
CA GLN A 151 -8.41 -3.74 3.88
C GLN A 151 -9.52 -4.67 4.35
N MET A 152 -9.31 -5.99 4.30
CA MET A 152 -10.31 -6.98 4.76
C MET A 152 -10.55 -6.90 6.27
N LEU A 153 -9.50 -6.66 7.06
CA LEU A 153 -9.61 -6.42 8.51
C LEU A 153 -10.36 -5.11 8.80
N ALA A 154 -10.03 -4.02 8.09
CA ALA A 154 -10.65 -2.72 8.28
C ALA A 154 -12.15 -2.73 7.94
N THR A 155 -12.53 -3.46 6.89
CA THR A 155 -13.93 -3.61 6.46
C THR A 155 -14.72 -4.63 7.28
N GLY A 156 -14.05 -5.47 8.07
CA GLY A 156 -14.66 -6.54 8.86
C GLY A 156 -14.99 -7.81 8.07
N ALA A 157 -14.52 -7.91 6.82
CA ALA A 157 -14.60 -9.14 6.04
C ALA A 157 -13.77 -10.27 6.66
N ILE A 158 -12.69 -9.91 7.38
CA ILE A 158 -11.94 -10.80 8.27
C ILE A 158 -12.11 -10.29 9.71
N ASP A 159 -12.40 -11.21 10.64
CA ASP A 159 -12.48 -10.89 12.06
C ASP A 159 -11.09 -10.55 12.61
N ALA A 160 -10.91 -9.29 13.02
CA ALA A 160 -9.63 -8.80 13.47
C ALA A 160 -9.16 -9.44 14.79
N GLN A 161 -10.06 -9.72 15.73
CA GLN A 161 -9.69 -10.33 17.00
C GLN A 161 -9.16 -11.75 16.79
N GLN A 162 -9.89 -12.57 16.02
CA GLN A 162 -9.48 -13.91 15.66
C GLN A 162 -8.18 -13.90 14.85
N TYR A 163 -8.04 -12.98 13.90
CA TYR A 163 -6.81 -12.83 13.12
C TYR A 163 -5.60 -12.57 14.00
N HIS A 164 -5.68 -11.60 14.92
CA HIS A 164 -4.59 -11.28 15.84
C HIS A 164 -4.27 -12.43 16.79
N MET A 165 -5.29 -13.09 17.36
CA MET A 165 -5.09 -14.27 18.21
C MET A 165 -4.39 -15.41 17.47
N CYS A 166 -4.76 -15.68 16.22
CA CYS A 166 -4.10 -16.69 15.39
C CYS A 166 -2.65 -16.32 15.12
N LYS A 167 -2.38 -15.05 14.78
CA LYS A 167 -1.02 -14.54 14.52
C LYS A 167 -0.12 -14.69 15.75
N GLU A 168 -0.60 -14.27 16.93
CA GLU A 168 0.15 -14.41 18.20
C GLU A 168 0.46 -15.87 18.56
N ARG A 169 -0.47 -16.79 18.32
CA ARG A 169 -0.24 -18.24 18.54
C ARG A 169 0.85 -18.77 17.63
N LEU A 170 0.85 -18.39 16.35
CA LEU A 170 1.85 -18.81 15.38
C LEU A 170 3.24 -18.23 15.72
N ASP A 171 3.31 -16.96 16.13
CA ASP A 171 4.58 -16.34 16.51
C ASP A 171 5.18 -16.99 17.77
N LYS A 172 4.34 -17.36 18.76
CA LYS A 172 4.77 -18.12 19.94
C LYS A 172 5.24 -19.54 19.63
N SER A 173 4.74 -20.16 18.56
CA SER A 173 5.14 -21.51 18.16
C SER A 173 6.48 -21.58 17.42
N LYS A 174 7.02 -20.43 17.00
CA LYS A 174 8.31 -20.31 16.30
C LYS A 174 9.48 -19.99 17.24
N ASN A 175 9.20 -19.61 18.49
CA ASN A 175 10.17 -19.37 19.56
C ASN A 175 10.28 -20.60 20.46
#